data_AF-A0A4Y2HTF3-F1
#
_entry.id   AF-A0A4Y2HTF3-F1
#
_cell.length_a   1.000
_cell.length_b   1.000
_cell.length_c   1.000
_cell.angle_alpha   90.00
_cell.angle_beta   90.00
_cell.angle_gamma   90.00
#
_symmetry.space_group_name_H-M   'P 1'
#
loop_
_entity.id
_entity.type
_entity.pdbx_description
1 polymer ?
#
loop_
_entity_poly.entity_id
_entity_poly.type
_entity_poly.pdbx_seq_one_letter_code
_entity_poly.pdbx_strand_id
1 'polypeptide(L)'
;MLRARRRLNILKYISGRDWEADAITLRNSYISLIRPILEYEYPIYCCASDTNLQRLERVQLSAARIITDLRNSCPKDIVLYEANLQPPSLRRMTNLVKFYNKLYSLDSRNRTFAYLKVWCNNQRLKANSPFSQVTTCNLITNTVEQHHLTQGIDPSMGLPGVFSVLIFLFMLISKKTIPPI
;
A
#
# COMPACT_ATOMS: atom_id res chain seq x y z
N MET A 1 11.37 0.44 2.98
CA MET A 1 11.74 -0.51 4.07
C MET A 1 12.60 0.07 5.21
N LEU A 2 13.78 0.67 4.98
CA LEU A 2 14.67 1.16 6.06
C LEU A 2 14.00 2.19 7.00
N ARG A 3 13.10 3.03 6.45
CA ARG A 3 12.31 4.00 7.22
C ARG A 3 11.39 3.34 8.26
N ALA A 4 10.73 2.23 7.90
CA ALA A 4 9.83 1.51 8.82
C ALA A 4 10.59 0.88 9.99
N ARG A 5 11.81 0.36 9.77
CA ARG A 5 12.66 -0.16 10.86
C ARG A 5 13.07 0.92 11.86
N ARG A 6 13.38 2.13 11.40
CA ARG A 6 13.68 3.25 12.32
C ARG A 6 12.47 3.59 13.20
N ARG A 7 11.27 3.65 12.62
CA ARG A 7 10.02 3.86 13.40
C ARG A 7 9.72 2.71 14.35
N LEU A 8 10.07 1.48 13.98
CA LEU A 8 9.96 0.32 14.85
C LEU A 8 10.86 0.43 16.09
N ASN A 9 12.05 1.05 15.99
CA ASN A 9 12.88 1.31 17.16
C ASN A 9 12.24 2.31 18.14
N ILE A 10 11.44 3.26 17.65
CA ILE A 10 10.66 4.16 18.50
C ILE A 10 9.60 3.37 19.27
N LEU A 11 8.90 2.45 18.60
CA LEU A 11 7.92 1.58 19.25
C LEU A 11 8.58 0.69 20.33
N LYS A 12 9.76 0.13 20.05
CA LYS A 12 10.56 -0.62 21.05
C LYS A 12 10.91 0.23 22.27
N TYR A 13 11.30 1.48 22.03
CA TYR A 13 11.67 2.41 23.09
C TYR A 13 10.50 2.74 24.01
N ILE A 14 9.28 2.84 23.46
CA ILE A 14 8.07 3.11 24.25
C ILE A 14 7.67 1.87 25.08
N SER A 15 7.74 0.68 24.49
CA SER A 15 7.36 -0.58 25.16
C SER A 15 8.30 -0.98 26.31
N GLY A 16 9.61 -0.71 26.19
CA GLY A 16 10.61 -1.12 27.19
C GLY A 16 10.79 -0.17 28.38
N ARG A 17 9.77 0.61 28.76
CA ARG A 17 9.83 1.55 29.89
C ARG A 17 8.97 1.08 31.04
N ASP A 18 9.38 1.43 32.25
CA ASP A 18 8.74 1.02 33.51
C ASP A 18 7.27 1.50 33.66
N TRP A 19 6.80 2.40 32.78
CA TRP A 19 5.44 2.94 32.80
C TRP A 19 4.43 2.15 31.95
N GLU A 20 4.67 0.86 31.73
CA GLU A 20 3.77 -0.13 31.08
C GLU A 20 2.82 0.49 30.03
N ALA A 21 3.34 0.73 28.83
CA ALA A 21 2.53 1.24 27.75
C ALA A 21 1.45 0.22 27.39
N ASP A 22 0.18 0.59 27.61
CA ASP A 22 -0.98 -0.24 27.29
C ASP A 22 -0.94 -0.76 25.84
N ALA A 23 -1.35 -2.02 25.64
CA ALA A 23 -1.32 -2.70 24.35
C ALA A 23 -2.10 -1.92 23.28
N ILE A 24 -3.20 -1.26 23.67
CA ILE A 24 -3.99 -0.41 22.77
C ILE A 24 -3.17 0.82 22.34
N THR A 25 -2.43 1.43 23.27
CA THR A 25 -1.56 2.58 23.00
C THR A 25 -0.40 2.20 22.08
N LEU A 26 0.25 1.06 22.31
CA LEU A 26 1.29 0.53 21.43
C LEU A 26 0.75 0.21 20.04
N ARG A 27 -0.44 -0.40 19.96
CA ARG A 27 -1.11 -0.67 18.69
C ARG A 27 -1.44 0.61 17.93
N ASN A 28 -1.98 1.62 18.60
CA ASN A 28 -2.29 2.92 18.00
C ASN A 28 -1.02 3.63 17.50
N SER A 29 0.07 3.52 18.26
CA SER A 29 1.39 4.02 17.87
C SER A 29 1.94 3.31 16.63
N TYR A 30 1.75 1.99 16.50
CA TYR A 30 2.07 1.25 15.29
C TYR A 30 1.24 1.73 14.08
N ILE A 31 -0.07 1.90 14.28
CA ILE A 31 -1.01 2.34 13.24
C ILE A 31 -0.69 3.77 12.77
N SER A 32 -0.21 4.65 13.64
CA SER A 32 0.11 6.03 13.26
C SER A 32 1.50 6.17 12.63
N LEU A 33 2.52 5.46 13.14
CA LEU A 33 3.91 5.69 12.74
C LEU A 33 4.41 4.74 11.65
N ILE A 34 4.05 3.46 11.74
CA ILE A 34 4.66 2.39 10.94
C ILE A 34 3.73 1.99 9.80
N ARG A 35 2.43 1.85 10.10
CA ARG A 35 1.43 1.42 9.11
C ARG A 35 1.42 2.32 7.86
N PRO A 36 1.43 3.67 7.93
CA PRO A 36 1.38 4.49 6.71
C PRO A 36 2.59 4.28 5.79
N ILE A 37 3.77 4.00 6.36
CA ILE A 37 5.00 3.72 5.61
C ILE A 37 4.88 2.38 4.87
N LEU A 38 4.26 1.37 5.50
CA LEU A 38 4.06 0.06 4.90
C LEU A 38 2.94 0.09 3.84
N GLU A 39 1.86 0.85 4.10
CA GLU A 39 0.67 0.83 3.25
C GLU A 39 0.76 1.75 2.02
N TYR A 40 1.50 2.87 2.11
CA TYR A 40 1.66 3.81 0.99
C TYR A 40 2.19 3.12 -0.29
N GLU A 41 3.03 2.10 -0.11
CA GLU A 41 3.71 1.41 -1.20
C GLU A 41 2.97 0.14 -1.67
N TYR A 42 1.78 -0.17 -1.12
CA TYR A 42 1.07 -1.43 -1.42
C TYR A 42 0.69 -1.66 -2.89
N PRO A 43 0.17 -0.67 -3.64
CA PRO A 43 -0.13 -0.88 -5.06
C PRO A 43 1.11 -1.27 -5.87
N ILE A 44 2.29 -0.79 -5.46
CA ILE A 44 3.57 -1.11 -6.09
C ILE A 44 4.07 -2.49 -5.64
N TYR A 45 3.90 -2.81 -4.36
CA TYR A 45 4.37 -4.07 -3.80
C TYR A 45 3.66 -5.32 -4.30
N CYS A 46 2.54 -5.18 -5.01
CA CYS A 46 1.89 -6.33 -5.63
C CYS A 46 2.86 -7.07 -6.56
N CYS A 47 3.71 -6.35 -7.29
CA CYS A 47 4.70 -6.92 -8.21
C CYS A 47 6.06 -7.24 -7.59
N ALA A 48 6.22 -7.04 -6.28
CA ALA A 48 7.49 -7.28 -5.64
C ALA A 48 7.77 -8.79 -5.50
N SER A 49 9.04 -9.16 -5.48
CA SER A 49 9.47 -10.53 -5.20
C SER A 49 9.04 -10.98 -3.80
N ASP A 50 8.81 -12.29 -3.63
CA ASP A 50 8.43 -12.88 -2.33
C ASP A 50 9.40 -12.53 -1.21
N THR A 51 10.70 -12.46 -1.53
CA THR A 51 11.74 -12.05 -0.58
C THR A 51 11.53 -10.63 -0.03
N ASN A 52 11.05 -9.70 -0.86
CA ASN A 52 10.74 -8.34 -0.45
C ASN A 52 9.39 -8.26 0.29
N LEU A 53 8.44 -9.12 -0.06
CA LEU A 53 7.18 -9.24 0.66
C LEU A 53 7.39 -9.78 2.08
N GLN A 54 8.13 -10.87 2.23
CA GLN A 54 8.50 -11.44 3.53
C GLN A 54 9.24 -10.42 4.41
N ARG A 55 10.04 -9.54 3.80
CA ARG A 55 10.71 -8.44 4.51
C ARG A 55 9.71 -7.47 5.15
N LEU A 56 8.62 -7.13 4.47
CA LEU A 56 7.54 -6.29 5.03
C LEU A 56 6.81 -7.04 6.15
N GLU A 57 6.53 -8.33 5.95
CA GLU A 57 5.89 -9.18 6.96
C GLU A 57 6.70 -9.24 8.25
N ARG A 58 8.03 -9.37 8.16
CA ARG A 58 8.92 -9.36 9.33
C ARG A 58 8.84 -8.06 10.12
N VAL A 59 8.66 -6.91 9.46
CA VAL A 59 8.53 -5.61 10.16
C VAL A 59 7.20 -5.57 10.93
N GLN A 60 6.10 -5.99 10.32
CA GLN A 60 4.82 -6.05 11.01
C GLN A 60 4.84 -7.08 12.15
N LEU A 61 5.37 -8.27 11.92
CA LEU A 61 5.45 -9.31 12.94
C LEU A 61 6.31 -8.87 14.12
N SER A 62 7.44 -8.21 13.86
CA SER A 62 8.26 -7.64 14.93
C SER A 62 7.52 -6.55 15.71
N ALA A 63 6.67 -5.74 15.07
CA ALA A 63 5.84 -4.76 15.78
C ALA A 63 4.73 -5.43 16.59
N ALA A 64 4.09 -6.46 16.05
CA ALA A 64 3.06 -7.24 16.74
C ALA A 64 3.62 -7.88 18.02
N ARG A 65 4.82 -8.45 17.95
CA ARG A 65 5.51 -9.02 19.12
C ARG A 65 5.81 -8.00 20.21
N ILE A 66 6.14 -6.76 19.84
CA ILE A 66 6.35 -5.67 20.80
C ILE A 66 5.03 -5.27 21.47
N ILE A 67 3.93 -5.29 20.73
CA ILE A 67 2.60 -4.93 21.24
C ILE A 67 2.08 -5.99 22.23
N THR A 68 2.28 -7.28 21.92
CA THR A 68 1.72 -8.40 22.71
C THR A 68 2.69 -8.99 23.72
N ASP A 69 3.94 -8.50 23.73
CA ASP A 69 5.07 -9.08 24.47
C ASP A 69 5.24 -10.61 24.33
N LEU A 70 4.89 -11.15 23.15
CA LEU A 70 4.92 -12.59 22.91
C LEU A 70 6.30 -13.06 22.46
N ARG A 71 6.75 -14.16 23.07
CA ARG A 71 8.06 -14.79 22.79
C ARG A 71 8.20 -15.17 21.31
N ASN A 72 9.44 -15.07 20.79
CA ASN A 72 9.78 -15.41 19.39
C ASN A 72 9.38 -16.82 18.95
N SER A 73 9.19 -17.76 19.89
CA SER A 73 8.70 -19.12 19.62
C SER A 73 7.23 -19.18 19.23
N CYS A 74 6.41 -18.18 19.60
CA CYS A 74 4.98 -18.17 19.28
C CYS A 74 4.77 -18.07 17.76
N PRO A 75 3.84 -18.85 17.19
CA PRO A 75 3.54 -18.82 15.76
C PRO A 75 2.98 -17.46 15.35
N LYS A 76 3.29 -17.05 14.11
CA LYS A 76 2.96 -15.71 13.58
C LYS A 76 1.46 -15.38 13.62
N ASP A 77 0.60 -16.38 13.41
CA ASP A 77 -0.83 -16.17 13.28
C ASP A 77 -1.47 -15.84 14.65
N ILE A 78 -1.02 -16.52 15.71
CA ILE A 78 -1.42 -16.21 17.10
C ILE A 78 -0.97 -14.80 17.49
N VAL A 79 0.28 -14.45 17.18
CA VAL A 79 0.82 -13.12 17.50
C VAL A 79 0.02 -12.01 16.79
N LEU A 80 -0.38 -12.23 15.54
CA LEU A 80 -1.18 -11.25 14.78
C LEU A 80 -2.61 -11.16 15.30
N TYR A 81 -3.21 -12.28 15.68
CA TYR A 81 -4.53 -12.34 16.29
C TYR A 81 -4.56 -11.55 17.61
N GLU A 82 -3.61 -11.83 18.51
CA GLU A 82 -3.51 -11.18 19.81
C GLU A 82 -3.22 -9.68 19.70
N ALA A 83 -2.37 -9.28 18.75
CA ALA A 83 -2.09 -7.88 18.47
C ALA A 83 -3.27 -7.13 17.83
N ASN A 84 -4.36 -7.83 17.49
CA ASN A 84 -5.49 -7.33 16.72
C ASN A 84 -5.02 -6.63 15.42
N LEU A 85 -4.13 -7.32 14.69
CA LEU A 85 -3.53 -6.85 13.44
C LEU A 85 -3.82 -7.81 12.28
N GLN A 86 -4.48 -7.29 11.25
CA GLN A 86 -4.76 -8.04 10.03
C GLN A 86 -3.48 -8.41 9.25
N PRO A 87 -3.41 -9.61 8.65
CA PRO A 87 -2.28 -10.02 7.82
C PRO A 87 -2.02 -9.01 6.68
N PRO A 88 -0.74 -8.71 6.37
CA PRO A 88 -0.35 -7.71 5.39
C PRO A 88 -0.75 -8.09 3.95
N SER A 89 -0.81 -9.38 3.63
CA SER A 89 -1.25 -9.87 2.32
C SER A 89 -2.70 -9.47 2.04
N LEU A 90 -3.59 -9.71 3.00
CA LEU A 90 -5.01 -9.37 2.90
C LEU A 90 -5.21 -7.85 2.79
N ARG A 91 -4.52 -7.08 3.63
CA ARG A 91 -4.56 -5.60 3.58
C ARG A 91 -4.06 -5.04 2.24
N ARG A 92 -2.98 -5.62 1.71
CA ARG A 92 -2.44 -5.22 0.40
C ARG A 92 -3.49 -5.40 -0.69
N MET A 93 -4.20 -6.52 -0.67
CA MET A 93 -5.26 -6.79 -1.64
C MET A 93 -6.41 -5.79 -1.53
N THR A 94 -6.92 -5.55 -0.32
CA THR A 94 -7.97 -4.55 -0.09
C THR A 94 -7.56 -3.15 -0.54
N ASN A 95 -6.33 -2.74 -0.24
CA ASN A 95 -5.81 -1.42 -0.63
C ASN A 95 -5.58 -1.31 -2.15
N LEU A 96 -5.20 -2.41 -2.80
CA LEU A 96 -5.13 -2.50 -4.26
C LEU A 96 -6.51 -2.29 -4.88
N VAL A 97 -7.54 -3.00 -4.42
CA VAL A 97 -8.92 -2.83 -4.92
C VAL A 97 -9.40 -1.39 -4.76
N LYS A 98 -9.20 -0.80 -3.57
CA LYS A 98 -9.56 0.62 -3.32
C LYS A 98 -8.86 1.57 -4.29
N PHE A 99 -7.57 1.32 -4.57
CA PHE A 99 -6.81 2.12 -5.52
C PHE A 99 -7.38 2.01 -6.95
N TYR A 100 -7.73 0.81 -7.39
CA TYR A 100 -8.33 0.60 -8.72
C TYR A 100 -9.71 1.19 -8.84
N ASN A 101 -10.58 0.98 -7.85
CA ASN A 101 -11.91 1.57 -7.84
C ASN A 101 -11.81 3.09 -7.94
N LYS A 102 -10.89 3.70 -7.17
CA LYS A 102 -10.60 5.13 -7.27
C LYS A 102 -10.16 5.54 -8.67
N LEU A 103 -9.30 4.76 -9.34
CA LEU A 103 -8.89 5.04 -10.71
C LEU A 103 -10.05 4.94 -11.70
N TYR A 104 -10.94 3.95 -11.55
CA TYR A 104 -12.12 3.77 -12.39
C TYR A 104 -13.19 4.85 -12.18
N SER A 105 -13.26 5.44 -10.99
CA SER A 105 -14.14 6.58 -10.71
C SER A 105 -13.65 7.89 -11.32
N LEU A 106 -12.43 7.95 -11.87
CA LEU A 106 -11.91 9.16 -12.51
C LEU A 106 -12.55 9.39 -13.88
N ASP A 107 -12.70 10.66 -14.24
CA ASP A 107 -13.19 11.03 -15.56
C ASP A 107 -12.18 10.67 -16.67
N SER A 108 -12.71 10.47 -17.87
CA SER A 108 -12.01 10.21 -19.14
C SER A 108 -10.91 11.24 -19.46
N ARG A 109 -11.01 12.47 -18.95
CA ARG A 109 -9.99 13.52 -19.07
C ARG A 109 -8.70 13.21 -18.29
N ASN A 110 -8.74 12.29 -17.31
CA ASN A 110 -7.57 11.93 -16.54
C ASN A 110 -6.64 11.01 -17.35
N ARG A 111 -5.40 11.46 -17.59
CA ARG A 111 -4.38 10.72 -18.34
C ARG A 111 -4.13 9.31 -17.77
N THR A 112 -4.17 9.13 -16.45
CA THR A 112 -3.92 7.83 -15.80
C THR A 112 -5.06 6.84 -16.08
N PHE A 113 -6.31 7.32 -16.06
CA PHE A 113 -7.47 6.50 -16.41
C PHE A 113 -7.48 6.15 -17.91
N ALA A 114 -7.15 7.11 -18.78
CA ALA A 114 -7.00 6.85 -20.21
C ALA A 114 -5.92 5.79 -20.50
N TYR A 115 -4.78 5.86 -19.80
CA TYR A 115 -3.74 4.84 -19.88
C TYR A 115 -4.24 3.47 -19.40
N LEU A 116 -4.99 3.43 -18.29
CA LEU A 116 -5.56 2.19 -17.75
C LEU A 116 -6.53 1.52 -18.73
N LYS A 117 -7.39 2.30 -19.39
CA LYS A 117 -8.35 1.80 -20.40
C LYS A 117 -7.66 1.14 -21.60
N VAL A 118 -6.55 1.72 -22.05
CA VAL A 118 -5.78 1.24 -23.21
C VAL A 118 -4.70 0.23 -22.79
N TRP A 119 -4.55 -0.04 -21.49
CA TRP A 119 -3.51 -0.91 -20.98
C TRP A 119 -3.73 -2.35 -21.46
N CYS A 120 -2.70 -2.89 -22.11
CA CYS A 120 -2.62 -4.29 -22.51
C CYS A 120 -1.40 -4.94 -21.85
N ASN A 121 -1.50 -6.24 -21.56
CA ASN A 121 -0.43 -7.00 -20.93
C ASN A 121 0.70 -7.31 -21.92
N ASN A 122 1.53 -6.31 -22.23
CA ASN A 122 2.71 -6.47 -23.05
C ASN A 122 3.85 -7.01 -22.18
N GLN A 123 3.90 -8.33 -21.97
CA GLN A 123 4.87 -9.00 -21.10
C GLN A 123 6.28 -9.04 -21.71
N ARG A 124 6.95 -7.87 -21.74
CA ARG A 124 8.41 -7.83 -21.94
C ARG A 124 9.16 -8.25 -20.67
N LEU A 125 8.56 -8.01 -19.51
CA LEU A 125 9.10 -8.40 -18.20
C LEU A 125 8.43 -9.69 -17.73
N LYS A 126 9.21 -10.60 -17.13
CA LYS A 126 8.71 -11.87 -16.56
C LYS A 126 7.78 -11.70 -15.36
N ALA A 127 7.79 -10.53 -14.72
CA ALA A 127 6.96 -10.23 -13.57
C ALA A 127 5.62 -9.62 -14.00
N ASN A 128 4.53 -10.09 -13.37
CA ASN A 128 3.20 -9.54 -13.61
C ASN A 128 3.14 -8.08 -13.16
N SER A 129 2.58 -7.21 -14.00
CA SER A 129 2.34 -5.81 -13.64
C SER A 129 1.27 -5.70 -12.54
N PRO A 130 1.16 -4.54 -11.85
CA PRO A 130 0.13 -4.38 -10.82
C PRO A 130 -1.26 -4.53 -11.42
N PHE A 131 -1.41 -4.10 -12.69
CA PHE A 131 -2.62 -4.18 -13.50
C PHE A 131 -2.97 -5.61 -13.85
N SER A 132 -1.98 -6.40 -14.26
CA SER A 132 -2.14 -7.83 -14.55
C SER A 132 -2.60 -8.61 -13.31
N GLN A 133 -2.04 -8.30 -12.13
CA GLN A 133 -2.42 -9.00 -10.89
C GLN A 133 -3.86 -8.74 -10.47
N VAL A 134 -4.37 -7.53 -10.63
CA VAL A 134 -5.77 -7.22 -10.31
C VAL A 134 -6.74 -8.02 -11.19
N THR A 135 -6.43 -8.12 -12.49
CA THR A 135 -7.22 -8.94 -13.42
C THR A 135 -7.14 -10.42 -13.04
N THR A 136 -5.97 -10.92 -12.66
CA THR A 136 -5.77 -12.33 -12.26
C THR A 136 -6.52 -12.67 -10.98
N CYS A 137 -6.64 -11.72 -10.06
CA CYS A 137 -7.37 -11.90 -8.82
C CYS A 137 -8.90 -11.74 -8.96
N ASN A 138 -9.44 -11.52 -10.18
CA ASN A 138 -10.87 -11.28 -10.45
C ASN A 138 -11.48 -10.16 -9.58
N LEU A 139 -10.67 -9.19 -9.13
CA LEU A 139 -11.10 -8.19 -8.13
C LEU A 139 -11.90 -7.04 -8.74
N ILE A 140 -11.83 -6.88 -10.07
CA ILE A 140 -12.70 -5.98 -10.82
C ILE A 140 -13.90 -6.83 -11.24
N THR A 141 -14.82 -7.06 -10.31
CA THR A 141 -16.19 -7.36 -10.74
C THR A 141 -16.72 -6.07 -11.35
N ASN A 142 -17.24 -6.14 -12.58
CA ASN A 142 -17.88 -5.01 -13.28
C ASN A 142 -19.21 -4.58 -12.61
N THR A 143 -19.32 -4.71 -11.28
CA THR A 143 -20.52 -4.56 -10.46
C THR A 143 -20.28 -3.60 -9.29
N VAL A 144 -19.41 -2.60 -9.46
CA VAL A 144 -19.45 -1.44 -8.57
C VAL A 144 -20.35 -0.43 -9.26
N GLU A 145 -21.59 -0.31 -8.77
CA GLU A 145 -22.48 0.76 -9.20
C GLU A 145 -21.74 2.09 -9.10
N GLN A 146 -21.79 2.87 -10.18
CA GLN A 146 -21.25 4.22 -10.19
C GLN A 146 -22.06 5.04 -9.20
N HIS A 147 -21.61 5.10 -7.95
CA HIS A 147 -22.07 6.14 -7.05
C HIS A 147 -21.49 7.45 -7.60
N HIS A 148 -22.33 8.19 -8.32
CA HIS A 148 -22.05 9.56 -8.73
C HIS A 148 -21.68 10.34 -7.47
N LEU A 149 -20.38 10.54 -7.25
CA LEU A 149 -19.93 11.53 -6.28
C LEU A 149 -20.42 12.87 -6.83
N THR A 150 -21.35 13.48 -6.08
CA THR A 150 -21.95 14.76 -6.41
C THR A 150 -20.86 15.76 -6.81
N GLN A 151 -21.16 16.46 -7.90
CA GLN A 151 -20.31 17.31 -8.72
C GLN A 151 -19.16 18.00 -7.95
N GLY A 152 -17.94 17.72 -8.40
CA GLY A 152 -16.72 18.34 -7.91
C GLY A 152 -16.71 19.84 -8.17
N ILE A 153 -16.20 20.57 -7.19
CA ILE A 153 -15.94 22.02 -7.22
C ILE A 153 -15.09 22.38 -8.44
N ASP A 154 -15.42 23.52 -9.08
CA ASP A 154 -14.80 24.02 -10.30
C ASP A 154 -13.26 24.07 -10.24
N PRO A 155 -12.55 23.61 -11.29
CA PRO A 155 -11.09 23.58 -11.36
C PRO A 155 -10.42 24.96 -11.52
N SER A 156 -11.18 26.05 -11.44
CA SER A 156 -10.66 27.43 -11.45
C SER A 156 -10.17 27.90 -10.07
N MET A 157 -10.52 27.19 -8.99
CA MET A 157 -10.04 27.48 -7.64
C MET A 157 -8.77 26.66 -7.36
N GLY A 158 -7.62 27.24 -7.71
CA GLY A 158 -6.31 26.61 -7.53
C GLY A 158 -6.02 26.27 -6.06
N LEU A 159 -5.66 25.02 -5.79
CA LEU A 159 -4.84 24.67 -4.63
C LEU A 159 -3.40 24.43 -5.10
N PRO A 160 -2.43 25.26 -4.70
CA PRO A 160 -1.04 25.03 -5.02
C PRO A 160 -0.49 23.92 -4.12
N GLY A 161 0.11 22.89 -4.73
CA GLY A 161 1.20 22.17 -4.09
C GLY A 161 0.88 20.87 -3.34
N VAL A 162 0.24 19.89 -3.98
CA VAL A 162 0.44 18.48 -3.59
C VAL A 162 0.68 17.64 -4.84
N PHE A 163 1.83 17.83 -5.48
CA PHE A 163 2.34 16.87 -6.44
C PHE A 163 2.74 15.59 -5.70
N SER A 164 1.90 14.56 -5.79
CA SER A 164 2.28 13.22 -5.35
C SER A 164 3.47 12.75 -6.20
N VAL A 165 4.63 12.59 -5.55
CA VAL A 165 5.92 12.16 -6.12
C VAL A 165 5.80 10.84 -6.91
N LEU A 166 4.72 10.07 -6.68
CA LEU A 166 4.41 8.80 -7.35
C LEU A 166 4.27 8.94 -8.88
N ILE A 167 3.73 10.06 -9.37
CA ILE A 167 3.48 10.28 -10.80
C ILE A 167 4.80 10.55 -11.56
N PHE A 168 5.75 11.24 -10.91
CA PHE A 168 7.00 11.66 -11.55
C PHE A 168 7.98 10.50 -11.74
N LEU A 169 8.06 9.59 -10.77
CA LEU A 169 8.98 8.45 -10.83
C LEU A 169 8.56 7.40 -11.86
N PHE A 170 7.24 7.21 -12.05
CA PHE A 170 6.73 6.28 -13.07
C PHE A 170 6.91 6.86 -14.49
N MET A 171 6.74 8.17 -14.68
CA MET A 171 7.00 8.85 -15.96
C MET A 171 8.48 8.80 -16.38
N LEU A 172 9.42 8.91 -15.43
CA LEU A 172 10.86 8.94 -15.72
C LEU A 172 11.40 7.61 -16.26
N ILE A 173 10.81 6.49 -15.85
CA ILE A 173 11.20 5.15 -16.31
C ILE A 173 10.73 4.91 -17.76
N SER A 174 9.67 5.58 -18.21
CA SER A 174 9.07 5.34 -19.54
C SER A 174 9.66 6.19 -20.68
N LYS A 175 10.57 7.14 -20.40
CA LYS A 175 11.10 8.06 -21.42
C LYS A 175 12.28 7.55 -22.27
N LYS A 176 12.70 6.29 -22.15
CA LYS A 176 13.94 5.81 -22.80
C LYS A 176 13.78 5.09 -24.15
N THR A 177 12.61 5.05 -24.78
CA THR A 177 12.46 4.42 -26.10
C THR A 177 11.38 5.10 -26.96
N ILE A 178 11.75 6.16 -27.68
CA ILE A 178 11.05 6.63 -28.89
C ILE A 178 12.14 7.10 -29.87
N PRO A 179 12.39 6.40 -31.00
CA PRO A 179 13.26 6.92 -32.05
C PRO A 179 12.53 8.03 -32.86
N PRO A 180 13.26 9.02 -33.39
CA PRO A 180 12.67 10.10 -34.18
C PRO A 180 12.24 9.61 -35.57
N ILE A 181 11.09 10.10 -36.04
CA ILE A 181 10.71 10.16 -37.45
C ILE A 181 11.26 11.46 -38.01
#